data_AF-A0A9D4GXP3-F1
#
_entry.id   AF-A0A9D4GXP3-F1
#
_cell.length_a   1.000
_cell.length_b   1.000
_cell.length_c   1.000
_cell.angle_alpha   90.00
_cell.angle_beta   90.00
_cell.angle_gamma   90.00
#
_symmetry.space_group_name_H-M   'P 1'
#
loop_
_entity.id
_entity.type
_entity.pdbx_description
1 polymer ?
#
loop_
_entity_poly.entity_id
_entity_poly.type
_entity_poly.pdbx_seq_one_letter_code
_entity_poly.pdbx_strand_id
1 'polypeptide(L)'
;MNLFQAANTNRNFFLGIEKDKLKLKLNHNYYYQCQGLLHICNLPWIDFIVRTTDPYQLHVETIYKDNTLWESWIPKLKAFYCKVLLPELACPRHRKIPGIREPGVWFEDTTKPSVSKRTVTCRKKTTSRTKSTFTVTQKISTVTSDRKTARRAASSKTKFVGRQIKHKWKLCIDSENTEWYTGYVTSLLSGVDGNSNAVYEVLYDNDDESYMIDHLVEDFKEGSVQFLDL
;
A
#
# COMPACT_ATOMS: atom_id res chain seq x y z
N MET A 1 -26.70 -8.13 16.58
CA MET A 1 -27.00 -6.68 16.49
C MET A 1 -27.98 -6.45 15.34
N ASN A 2 -29.08 -5.72 15.54
CA ASN A 2 -30.09 -5.50 14.48
C ASN A 2 -29.57 -4.53 13.39
N LEU A 3 -29.95 -4.72 12.13
CA LEU A 3 -29.57 -3.84 11.00
C LEU A 3 -29.94 -2.36 11.22
N PHE A 4 -31.11 -2.06 11.81
CA PHE A 4 -31.50 -0.69 12.16
C PHE A 4 -30.59 -0.07 13.24
N GLN A 5 -30.16 -0.89 14.20
CA GLN A 5 -29.19 -0.48 15.22
C GLN A 5 -27.81 -0.25 14.60
N ALA A 6 -27.35 -1.13 13.71
CA ALA A 6 -26.08 -0.99 13.01
C ALA A 6 -26.02 0.29 12.14
N ALA A 7 -27.11 0.61 11.43
CA ALA A 7 -27.21 1.83 10.62
C ALA A 7 -27.16 3.14 11.43
N ASN A 8 -27.67 3.13 12.66
CA ASN A 8 -27.62 4.27 13.58
C ASN A 8 -26.30 4.37 14.36
N THR A 9 -25.76 3.25 14.84
CA THR A 9 -24.53 3.23 15.66
C THR A 9 -23.27 3.45 14.82
N ASN A 10 -23.17 2.84 13.64
CA ASN A 10 -21.94 2.85 12.85
C ASN A 10 -22.06 3.76 11.60
N ARG A 11 -21.35 4.88 11.62
CA ARG A 11 -21.31 5.86 10.50
C ARG A 11 -20.86 5.21 9.18
N ASN A 12 -19.90 4.29 9.24
CA ASN A 12 -19.35 3.56 8.11
C ASN A 12 -20.20 2.34 7.71
N PHE A 13 -21.35 2.08 8.35
CA PHE A 13 -22.27 1.06 7.87
C PHE A 13 -22.82 1.44 6.49
N PHE A 14 -22.98 0.46 5.61
CA PHE A 14 -23.35 0.70 4.22
C PHE A 14 -24.84 1.06 4.06
N LEU A 15 -25.72 0.53 4.90
CA LEU A 15 -27.12 0.97 4.95
C LEU A 15 -27.26 2.28 5.74
N GLY A 16 -28.23 3.09 5.34
CA GLY A 16 -28.81 4.17 6.13
C GLY A 16 -30.31 3.93 6.31
N ILE A 17 -30.94 4.77 7.13
CA ILE A 17 -32.41 4.80 7.28
C ILE A 17 -32.92 6.00 6.48
N GLU A 18 -33.76 5.77 5.49
CA GLU A 18 -34.47 6.80 4.73
C GLU A 18 -35.98 6.52 4.79
N LYS A 19 -36.76 7.47 5.33
CA LYS A 19 -38.23 7.34 5.46
C LYS A 19 -38.63 6.02 6.15
N ASP A 20 -37.99 5.76 7.29
CA ASP A 20 -38.11 4.57 8.15
C ASP A 20 -37.80 3.21 7.47
N LYS A 21 -37.21 3.23 6.27
CA LYS A 21 -36.74 2.03 5.57
C LYS A 21 -35.21 2.00 5.53
N LEU A 22 -34.65 0.81 5.71
CA LEU A 22 -33.24 0.56 5.40
C LEU A 22 -33.04 0.66 3.89
N LYS A 23 -31.94 1.32 3.49
CA LYS A 23 -31.46 1.44 2.11
C LYS A 23 -29.95 1.56 2.05
N LEU A 24 -29.33 1.12 0.96
CA LEU A 24 -27.93 1.33 0.67
C LEU A 24 -27.64 2.82 0.42
N LYS A 25 -26.65 3.37 1.13
CA LYS A 25 -26.19 4.75 0.95
C LYS A 25 -25.62 4.92 -0.47
N LEU A 26 -26.20 5.82 -1.27
CA LEU A 26 -25.74 6.12 -2.64
C LEU A 26 -24.25 6.51 -2.70
N ASN A 27 -23.74 7.13 -1.63
CA ASN A 27 -22.34 7.54 -1.49
C ASN A 27 -21.40 6.44 -0.96
N HIS A 28 -21.88 5.20 -0.76
CA HIS A 28 -21.07 4.09 -0.24
C HIS A 28 -20.58 3.16 -1.35
N ASN A 29 -19.35 2.65 -1.24
CA ASN A 29 -18.64 1.88 -2.28
C ASN A 29 -19.46 0.73 -2.91
N TYR A 30 -20.28 0.02 -2.13
CA TYR A 30 -21.16 -1.04 -2.67
C TYR A 30 -22.15 -0.51 -3.73
N TYR A 31 -22.67 0.71 -3.59
CA TYR A 31 -23.56 1.30 -4.60
C TYR A 31 -22.83 1.52 -5.93
N TYR A 32 -21.55 1.94 -5.87
CA TYR A 32 -20.69 2.09 -7.04
C TYR A 32 -20.40 0.73 -7.71
N GLN A 33 -20.24 -0.33 -6.91
CA GLN A 33 -20.05 -1.69 -7.42
C GLN A 33 -21.33 -2.23 -8.09
N CYS A 34 -22.50 -2.06 -7.47
CA CYS A 34 -23.79 -2.42 -8.06
C CYS A 34 -24.04 -1.67 -9.37
N GLN A 35 -23.86 -0.34 -9.41
CA GLN A 35 -24.00 0.44 -10.64
C GLN A 35 -22.98 0.03 -11.72
N GLY A 36 -21.74 -0.25 -11.36
CA GLY A 36 -20.74 -0.77 -12.30
C GLY A 36 -21.17 -2.10 -12.94
N LEU A 37 -21.66 -3.05 -12.13
CA LEU A 37 -22.13 -4.35 -12.61
C LEU A 37 -23.37 -4.23 -13.52
N LEU A 38 -24.34 -3.37 -13.16
CA LEU A 38 -25.52 -3.08 -13.97
C LEU A 38 -25.15 -2.53 -15.36
N HIS A 39 -24.13 -1.68 -15.45
CA HIS A 39 -23.67 -1.11 -16.72
C HIS A 39 -22.83 -2.09 -17.54
N ILE A 40 -21.97 -2.89 -16.91
CA ILE A 40 -21.13 -3.90 -17.59
C ILE A 40 -21.98 -5.05 -18.14
N CYS A 41 -22.90 -5.58 -17.34
CA CYS A 41 -23.80 -6.67 -17.75
C CYS A 41 -25.06 -6.17 -18.51
N ASN A 42 -25.20 -4.86 -18.68
CA ASN A 42 -26.36 -4.18 -19.25
C ASN A 42 -27.72 -4.62 -18.65
N LEU A 43 -27.76 -4.84 -17.34
CA LEU A 43 -28.96 -5.24 -16.60
C LEU A 43 -29.78 -4.01 -16.16
N PRO A 44 -31.12 -4.07 -16.16
CA PRO A 44 -31.96 -2.93 -15.74
C PRO A 44 -31.98 -2.72 -14.22
N TRP A 45 -31.82 -3.80 -13.45
CA TRP A 45 -31.83 -3.81 -11.98
C TRP A 45 -31.08 -5.03 -11.42
N ILE A 46 -30.75 -4.98 -10.12
CA ILE A 46 -30.13 -6.07 -9.35
C ILE A 46 -30.62 -6.01 -7.90
N ASP A 47 -30.85 -7.16 -7.27
CA ASP A 47 -31.19 -7.22 -5.84
C ASP A 47 -29.93 -7.24 -4.98
N PHE A 48 -29.81 -6.24 -4.11
CA PHE A 48 -28.78 -6.16 -3.06
C PHE A 48 -29.32 -6.85 -1.80
N ILE A 49 -28.69 -7.95 -1.40
CA ILE A 49 -29.14 -8.81 -0.29
C ILE A 49 -28.17 -8.71 0.89
N VAL A 50 -28.72 -8.42 2.07
CA VAL A 50 -27.99 -8.29 3.33
C VAL A 50 -28.58 -9.25 4.35
N ARG A 51 -27.76 -10.18 4.87
CA ARG A 51 -28.17 -11.18 5.86
C ARG A 51 -27.35 -11.06 7.14
N THR A 52 -28.00 -10.97 8.29
CA THR A 52 -27.38 -11.20 9.60
C THR A 52 -27.74 -12.59 10.13
N THR A 53 -26.84 -13.20 10.90
CA THR A 53 -27.07 -14.46 11.60
C THR A 53 -27.70 -14.27 12.97
N ASP A 54 -27.26 -13.27 13.73
CA ASP A 54 -27.77 -12.97 15.08
C ASP A 54 -28.03 -11.44 15.32
N PRO A 55 -29.30 -11.01 15.48
CA PRO A 55 -30.51 -11.80 15.21
C PRO A 55 -30.57 -12.18 13.72
N TYR A 56 -31.32 -13.24 13.39
CA TYR A 56 -31.59 -13.56 11.98
C TYR A 56 -32.41 -12.43 11.35
N GLN A 57 -31.83 -11.75 10.37
CA GLN A 57 -32.48 -10.65 9.66
C GLN A 57 -32.05 -10.70 8.20
N LEU A 58 -33.03 -10.56 7.30
CA LEU A 58 -32.80 -10.45 5.86
C LEU A 58 -33.34 -9.11 5.40
N HIS A 59 -32.52 -8.37 4.65
CA HIS A 59 -32.91 -7.15 3.96
C HIS A 59 -32.56 -7.32 2.48
N VAL A 60 -33.52 -6.99 1.61
CA VAL A 60 -33.39 -7.05 0.16
C VAL A 60 -33.79 -5.69 -0.39
N GLU A 61 -32.96 -5.14 -1.28
CA GLU A 61 -33.19 -3.86 -1.94
C GLU A 61 -32.89 -3.98 -3.44
N THR A 62 -33.90 -3.78 -4.28
CA THR A 62 -33.74 -3.74 -5.74
C THR A 62 -33.14 -2.41 -6.17
N ILE A 63 -31.90 -2.45 -6.68
CA ILE A 63 -31.16 -1.29 -7.18
C ILE A 63 -31.35 -1.21 -8.69
N TYR A 64 -31.85 -0.06 -9.17
CA TYR A 64 -32.04 0.24 -10.60
C TYR A 64 -30.81 0.91 -11.22
N LYS A 65 -30.60 0.67 -12.51
CA LYS A 65 -29.49 1.24 -13.30
C LYS A 65 -29.61 2.77 -13.45
N ASP A 66 -28.60 3.51 -13.00
CA ASP A 66 -28.51 4.97 -13.17
C ASP A 66 -27.49 5.35 -14.25
N ASN A 67 -28.01 5.61 -15.47
CA ASN A 67 -27.19 6.01 -16.61
C ASN A 67 -26.51 7.38 -16.41
N THR A 68 -27.15 8.32 -15.69
CA THR A 68 -26.66 9.71 -15.55
C THR A 68 -25.39 9.78 -14.71
N LEU A 69 -25.37 9.01 -13.63
CA LEU A 69 -24.24 8.81 -12.76
C LEU A 69 -23.11 8.05 -13.48
N TRP A 70 -23.44 7.05 -14.30
CA TRP A 70 -22.46 6.31 -15.11
C TRP A 70 -21.80 7.15 -16.21
N GLU A 71 -22.56 7.99 -16.92
CA GLU A 71 -22.02 8.97 -17.88
C GLU A 71 -20.98 9.90 -17.21
N SER A 72 -21.23 10.30 -15.96
CA SER A 72 -20.27 11.09 -15.16
C SER A 72 -19.00 10.32 -14.75
N TRP A 73 -18.99 8.98 -14.87
CA TRP A 73 -17.88 8.10 -14.49
C TRP A 73 -17.08 7.59 -15.69
N ILE A 74 -17.71 7.33 -16.85
CA ILE A 74 -17.04 6.91 -18.09
C ILE A 74 -15.73 7.67 -18.36
N PRO A 75 -15.68 9.02 -18.35
CA PRO A 75 -14.44 9.73 -18.69
C PRO A 75 -13.36 9.61 -17.60
N LYS A 76 -13.74 9.38 -16.33
CA LYS A 76 -12.82 9.09 -15.22
C LYS A 76 -12.25 7.68 -15.34
N LEU A 77 -13.11 6.69 -15.61
CA LEU A 77 -12.72 5.30 -15.84
C LEU A 77 -11.82 5.17 -17.07
N LYS A 78 -12.12 5.88 -18.17
CA LYS A 78 -11.28 5.95 -19.36
C LYS A 78 -9.93 6.63 -19.06
N ALA A 79 -9.92 7.70 -18.28
CA ALA A 79 -8.66 8.35 -17.85
C ALA A 79 -7.81 7.42 -16.98
N PHE A 80 -8.41 6.69 -16.02
CA PHE A 80 -7.73 5.67 -15.23
C PHE A 80 -7.14 4.56 -16.11
N TYR A 81 -7.96 3.99 -17.00
CA TYR A 81 -7.52 2.95 -17.93
C TYR A 81 -6.33 3.40 -18.78
N CYS A 82 -6.44 4.53 -19.47
CA CYS A 82 -5.40 5.01 -20.39
C CYS A 82 -4.13 5.53 -19.69
N LYS A 83 -4.23 6.13 -18.49
CA LYS A 83 -3.09 6.77 -17.80
C LYS A 83 -2.43 5.91 -16.72
N VAL A 84 -3.15 4.92 -16.16
CA VAL A 84 -2.68 4.09 -15.04
C VAL A 84 -2.58 2.63 -15.43
N LEU A 85 -3.69 2.02 -15.84
CA LEU A 85 -3.76 0.58 -16.05
C LEU A 85 -3.00 0.15 -17.31
N LEU A 86 -3.29 0.77 -18.45
CA LEU A 86 -2.68 0.45 -19.74
C LEU A 86 -1.13 0.60 -19.72
N PRO A 87 -0.54 1.64 -19.11
CA PRO A 87 0.92 1.75 -19.00
C PRO A 87 1.58 0.76 -18.01
N GLU A 88 0.84 0.13 -17.09
CA GLU A 88 1.35 -1.00 -16.29
C GLU A 88 1.12 -2.35 -16.98
N LEU A 89 0.03 -2.51 -17.76
CA LEU A 89 -0.18 -3.71 -18.59
C LEU A 89 0.86 -3.81 -19.73
N ALA A 90 1.14 -2.69 -20.41
CA ALA A 90 2.07 -2.66 -21.55
C ALA A 90 3.55 -2.52 -21.13
N CYS A 91 3.82 -1.99 -19.93
CA CYS A 91 5.18 -1.84 -19.41
C CYS A 91 5.18 -1.95 -17.87
N PRO A 92 5.08 -3.17 -17.32
CA PRO A 92 4.98 -3.40 -15.88
C PRO A 92 6.24 -2.91 -15.14
N ARG A 93 6.05 -2.04 -14.15
CA ARG A 93 7.18 -1.51 -13.32
C ARG A 93 7.45 -2.31 -12.06
N HIS A 94 6.69 -3.38 -11.79
CA HIS A 94 6.73 -4.14 -10.53
C HIS A 94 8.13 -4.60 -10.10
N ARG A 95 8.99 -5.01 -11.04
CA ARG A 95 10.40 -5.40 -10.79
C ARG A 95 11.38 -4.23 -10.59
N LYS A 96 10.93 -2.98 -10.69
CA LYS A 96 11.79 -1.78 -10.64
C LYS A 96 11.36 -0.75 -9.60
N ILE A 97 10.06 -0.65 -9.33
CA ILE A 97 9.47 0.29 -8.36
C ILE A 97 8.29 -0.41 -7.69
N PRO A 98 8.18 -0.41 -6.35
CA PRO A 98 6.99 -0.93 -5.68
C PRO A 98 5.77 -0.04 -5.99
N GLY A 99 4.68 -0.67 -6.42
CA GLY A 99 3.39 -0.01 -6.64
C GLY A 99 3.09 0.41 -8.09
N ILE A 100 1.80 0.49 -8.40
CA ILE A 100 1.21 0.99 -9.66
C ILE A 100 1.58 2.47 -9.86
N ARG A 101 1.62 2.97 -11.11
CA ARG A 101 1.85 4.40 -11.42
C ARG A 101 0.87 5.28 -10.64
N GLU A 102 1.37 6.02 -9.66
CA GLU A 102 0.56 7.04 -8.98
C GLU A 102 0.09 8.07 -10.01
N PRO A 103 -1.23 8.23 -10.21
CA PRO A 103 -1.74 9.22 -11.12
C PRO A 103 -1.85 10.56 -10.39
N GLY A 104 -1.03 11.54 -10.76
CA GLY A 104 -1.03 12.89 -10.18
C GLY A 104 -2.33 13.65 -10.44
N VAL A 105 -2.37 14.49 -11.47
CA VAL A 105 -3.65 15.03 -11.99
C VAL A 105 -3.99 14.26 -13.27
N TRP A 106 -4.85 13.26 -13.12
CA TRP A 106 -5.22 12.33 -14.19
C TRP A 106 -6.55 12.67 -14.86
N PHE A 107 -7.44 13.33 -14.13
CA PHE A 107 -8.75 13.74 -14.61
C PHE A 107 -9.01 15.18 -14.18
N GLU A 108 -9.33 16.04 -15.15
CA GLU A 108 -9.71 17.44 -14.94
C GLU A 108 -11.16 17.59 -15.40
N ASP A 109 -12.05 17.97 -14.46
CA ASP A 109 -13.42 18.36 -14.81
C ASP A 109 -13.37 19.69 -15.58
N THR A 110 -13.40 19.63 -16.91
CA THR A 110 -13.46 20.82 -17.79
C THR A 110 -14.71 21.68 -17.56
N THR A 111 -15.70 21.15 -16.83
CA THR A 111 -16.94 21.81 -16.40
C THR A 111 -16.79 22.64 -15.12
N LYS A 112 -15.66 22.58 -14.41
CA LYS A 112 -15.43 23.33 -13.17
C LYS A 112 -14.49 24.52 -13.41
N PRO A 113 -14.90 25.77 -13.09
CA PRO A 113 -14.02 26.92 -13.22
C PRO A 113 -12.79 26.75 -12.30
N SER A 114 -11.62 27.11 -12.81
CA SER A 114 -10.33 26.81 -12.19
C SER A 114 -10.09 27.60 -10.89
N VAL A 115 -10.55 27.07 -9.76
CA VAL A 115 -10.23 27.62 -8.43
C VAL A 115 -8.74 27.42 -8.16
N SER A 116 -7.97 28.48 -8.41
CA SER A 116 -6.53 28.54 -8.16
C SER A 116 -6.22 28.37 -6.67
N LYS A 117 -5.97 27.13 -6.24
CA LYS A 117 -5.38 26.83 -4.93
C LYS A 117 -3.94 27.31 -4.92
N ARG A 118 -3.73 28.57 -4.54
CA ARG A 118 -2.39 29.17 -4.35
C ARG A 118 -1.66 28.44 -3.23
N THR A 119 -0.81 27.48 -3.58
CA THR A 119 0.11 26.82 -2.64
C THR A 119 1.09 27.84 -2.09
N VAL A 120 0.94 28.25 -0.83
CA VAL A 120 1.82 29.22 -0.18
C VAL A 120 3.18 28.58 0.10
N THR A 121 4.09 28.70 -0.87
CA THR A 121 5.49 28.28 -0.74
C THR A 121 6.28 29.32 0.04
N CYS A 122 6.39 29.14 1.36
CA CYS A 122 7.12 30.06 2.25
C CYS A 122 8.64 29.98 2.03
N ARG A 123 9.12 30.64 0.98
CA ARG A 123 10.54 30.67 0.59
C ARG A 123 11.29 31.73 1.37
N LYS A 124 11.87 31.37 2.52
CA LYS A 124 12.78 32.26 3.28
C LYS A 124 14.02 32.63 2.45
N LYS A 125 13.97 33.78 1.77
CA LYS A 125 15.14 34.55 1.31
C LYS A 125 15.21 35.85 2.13
N THR A 126 16.04 35.87 3.16
CA THR A 126 16.44 37.10 3.86
C THR A 126 17.77 37.59 3.30
N THR A 127 17.80 38.82 2.79
CA THR A 127 19.03 39.49 2.31
C THR A 127 19.10 40.93 2.81
N SER A 128 20.33 41.34 3.14
CA SER A 128 20.81 42.72 3.41
C SER A 128 20.18 43.54 4.56
N ARG A 129 21.02 43.79 5.59
CA ARG A 129 21.17 45.03 6.41
C ARG A 129 19.93 45.48 7.23
N THR A 130 20.07 45.95 8.47
CA THR A 130 21.00 47.01 8.92
C THR A 130 21.32 46.91 10.43
N LYS A 131 22.48 47.48 10.83
CA LYS A 131 22.95 47.91 12.17
C LYS A 131 21.92 47.74 13.33
N SER A 132 22.09 46.81 14.28
CA SER A 132 22.99 46.82 15.47
C SER A 132 22.42 47.58 16.69
N THR A 133 22.62 47.04 17.91
CA THR A 133 23.25 47.72 19.10
C THR A 133 22.94 47.01 20.43
N PHE A 134 24.00 46.50 21.12
CA PHE A 134 24.10 46.22 22.58
C PHE A 134 23.13 45.15 23.18
N THR A 135 23.16 44.65 24.43
CA THR A 135 24.10 44.53 25.59
C THR A 135 23.56 43.46 26.57
N VAL A 136 24.27 42.77 27.50
CA VAL A 136 25.69 42.33 27.63
C VAL A 136 25.83 41.38 28.87
N THR A 137 26.94 40.63 29.00
CA THR A 137 27.62 40.06 30.22
C THR A 137 26.77 39.51 31.41
N GLN A 138 26.55 38.19 31.54
CA GLN A 138 27.40 37.13 32.18
C GLN A 138 27.42 37.05 33.74
N LYS A 139 27.42 35.79 34.23
CA LYS A 139 28.23 35.32 35.39
C LYS A 139 28.61 33.84 35.20
N ILE A 140 29.63 33.37 35.94
CA ILE A 140 30.50 32.19 35.69
C ILE A 140 30.83 31.53 37.05
N SER A 141 31.08 30.23 37.26
CA SER A 141 31.20 29.01 36.41
C SER A 141 30.24 27.89 36.94
N THR A 142 30.32 26.56 36.73
CA THR A 142 31.22 25.58 36.05
C THR A 142 30.33 24.41 35.51
N VAL A 143 30.69 23.15 35.17
CA VAL A 143 31.85 22.20 35.28
C VAL A 143 31.91 21.36 33.97
N THR A 144 33.03 20.69 33.66
CA THR A 144 33.16 19.76 32.51
C THR A 144 32.72 18.31 32.80
N SER A 145 32.09 17.66 31.82
CA SER A 145 32.22 16.20 31.63
C SER A 145 32.08 15.83 30.15
N ASP A 146 33.01 15.01 29.63
CA ASP A 146 33.05 14.61 28.23
C ASP A 146 32.02 13.53 27.89
N ARG A 147 31.17 13.80 26.90
CA ARG A 147 30.49 12.75 26.12
C ARG A 147 30.57 13.03 24.63
N LYS A 148 31.65 12.52 24.01
CA LYS A 148 31.74 12.38 22.54
C LYS A 148 30.53 11.58 22.05
N THR A 149 29.57 12.25 21.42
CA THR A 149 28.42 11.61 20.79
C THR A 149 28.88 10.89 19.53
N ALA A 150 29.25 9.61 19.69
CA ALA A 150 29.62 8.74 18.58
C ALA A 150 28.48 8.70 17.57
N ARG A 151 28.75 9.22 16.35
CA ARG A 151 27.82 9.11 15.22
C ARG A 151 27.70 7.62 14.88
N ARG A 152 26.62 6.98 15.31
CA ARG A 152 26.27 5.63 14.84
C ARG A 152 26.10 5.70 13.33
N ALA A 153 27.03 5.08 12.59
CA ALA A 153 26.85 4.85 11.17
C ALA A 153 25.58 4.01 11.01
N ALA A 154 24.63 4.49 10.20
CA ALA A 154 23.44 3.73 9.86
C ALA A 154 23.87 2.58 8.92
N SER A 155 24.17 1.42 9.50
CA SER A 155 24.40 0.20 8.72
C SER A 155 23.13 -0.11 7.94
N SER A 156 23.19 0.06 6.62
CA SER A 156 22.09 -0.22 5.70
C SER A 156 21.93 -1.74 5.61
N LYS A 157 21.18 -2.33 6.55
CA LYS A 157 20.86 -3.76 6.55
C LYS A 157 20.24 -4.16 5.22
N THR A 158 20.81 -5.19 4.60
CA THR A 158 20.31 -5.78 3.36
C THR A 158 18.91 -6.36 3.59
N LYS A 159 17.93 -5.99 2.75
CA LYS A 159 16.54 -6.45 2.86
C LYS A 159 16.33 -7.71 2.02
N PHE A 160 15.86 -8.79 2.64
CA PHE A 160 15.61 -10.09 2.04
C PHE A 160 14.14 -10.30 1.69
N VAL A 161 13.18 -9.85 2.52
CA VAL A 161 11.75 -10.14 2.27
C VAL A 161 11.27 -9.49 0.98
N GLY A 162 10.61 -10.25 0.11
CA GLY A 162 10.16 -9.80 -1.21
C GLY A 162 11.29 -9.64 -2.22
N ARG A 163 12.25 -10.58 -2.21
CA ARG A 163 13.35 -10.69 -3.19
C ARG A 163 13.33 -12.04 -3.88
N GLN A 164 13.68 -12.06 -5.17
CA GLN A 164 14.10 -13.27 -5.86
C GLN A 164 15.59 -13.53 -5.60
N ILE A 165 15.90 -14.76 -5.20
CA ILE A 165 17.24 -15.24 -4.85
C ILE A 165 17.62 -16.44 -5.70
N LYS A 166 18.93 -16.63 -5.86
CA LYS A 166 19.53 -17.95 -6.08
C LYS A 166 20.15 -18.43 -4.78
N HIS A 167 19.90 -19.69 -4.45
CA HIS A 167 20.47 -20.37 -3.28
C HIS A 167 21.16 -21.66 -3.75
N LYS A 168 22.40 -21.86 -3.33
CA LYS A 168 23.22 -23.05 -3.62
C LYS A 168 22.97 -24.15 -2.60
N TRP A 169 22.39 -25.28 -3.03
CA TRP A 169 22.08 -26.44 -2.18
C TRP A 169 22.97 -27.64 -2.54
N LYS A 170 23.15 -28.57 -1.59
CA LYS A 170 23.73 -29.91 -1.82
C LYS A 170 22.61 -30.91 -2.03
N LEU A 171 22.64 -31.65 -3.13
CA LEU A 171 21.61 -32.66 -3.46
C LEU A 171 21.80 -34.01 -2.74
N CYS A 172 22.99 -34.28 -2.20
CA CYS A 172 23.26 -35.49 -1.45
C CYS A 172 24.32 -35.24 -0.38
N ILE A 173 24.41 -36.13 0.61
CA ILE A 173 25.42 -36.05 1.69
C ILE A 173 26.79 -36.49 1.16
N ASP A 174 26.82 -37.52 0.30
CA ASP A 174 28.03 -38.20 -0.15
C ASP A 174 28.58 -37.68 -1.49
N SER A 175 28.02 -36.58 -2.04
CA SER A 175 28.52 -35.97 -3.27
C SER A 175 28.69 -34.45 -3.15
N GLU A 176 29.79 -33.93 -3.68
CA GLU A 176 30.08 -32.48 -3.68
C GLU A 176 29.25 -31.71 -4.74
N ASN A 177 28.35 -32.39 -5.45
CA ASN A 177 27.51 -31.77 -6.47
C ASN A 177 26.58 -30.74 -5.81
N THR A 178 26.79 -29.47 -6.17
CA THR A 178 26.08 -28.34 -5.60
C THR A 178 25.40 -27.54 -6.70
N GLU A 179 24.09 -27.42 -6.60
CA GLU A 179 23.24 -26.85 -7.64
C GLU A 179 22.53 -25.59 -7.13
N TRP A 180 22.17 -24.71 -8.07
CA TRP A 180 21.64 -23.37 -7.78
C TRP A 180 20.14 -23.32 -8.03
N TYR A 181 19.38 -23.31 -6.95
CA TYR A 181 17.92 -23.21 -6.95
C TYR A 181 17.52 -21.73 -7.00
N THR A 182 16.52 -21.40 -7.81
CA THR A 182 15.96 -20.05 -7.86
C THR A 182 14.65 -20.04 -7.09
N GLY A 183 14.41 -19.00 -6.30
CA GLY A 183 13.21 -18.90 -5.48
C GLY A 183 12.96 -17.48 -4.98
N TYR A 184 11.87 -17.29 -4.25
CA TYR A 184 11.39 -16.00 -3.78
C TYR A 184 11.15 -16.00 -2.27
N VAL A 185 11.71 -15.01 -1.58
CA VAL A 185 11.55 -14.83 -0.12
C VAL A 185 10.18 -14.21 0.14
N THR A 186 9.20 -15.03 0.53
CA THR A 186 7.79 -14.62 0.68
C THR A 186 7.58 -13.80 1.96
N SER A 187 8.04 -14.30 3.10
CA SER A 187 7.77 -13.69 4.41
C SER A 187 8.92 -13.85 5.42
N LEU A 188 8.79 -13.15 6.55
CA LEU A 188 9.66 -13.24 7.72
C LEU A 188 8.86 -13.90 8.85
N LEU A 189 9.24 -15.11 9.22
CA LEU A 189 8.57 -15.92 10.25
C LEU A 189 9.05 -15.55 11.66
N SER A 190 10.33 -15.15 11.81
CA SER A 190 10.90 -14.75 13.10
C SER A 190 12.10 -13.82 12.94
N GLY A 191 12.40 -13.04 13.98
CA GLY A 191 13.55 -12.13 14.03
C GLY A 191 13.32 -10.78 13.38
N VAL A 192 14.32 -10.28 12.64
CA VAL A 192 14.30 -8.97 11.96
C VAL A 192 15.02 -9.11 10.62
N ASP A 193 14.37 -8.66 9.53
CA ASP A 193 14.92 -8.67 8.16
C ASP A 193 16.35 -8.09 8.12
N GLY A 194 17.26 -8.80 7.45
CA GLY A 194 18.69 -8.46 7.41
C GLY A 194 19.43 -8.66 8.74
N ASN A 195 19.09 -9.69 9.52
CA ASN A 195 19.80 -10.11 10.74
C ASN A 195 20.11 -11.61 10.69
N SER A 196 21.20 -12.07 11.33
CA SER A 196 21.53 -13.51 11.36
C SER A 196 20.42 -14.35 12.00
N ASN A 197 19.86 -13.91 13.13
CA ASN A 197 18.78 -14.61 13.85
C ASN A 197 17.39 -14.40 13.18
N ALA A 198 17.29 -14.44 11.86
CA ALA A 198 16.06 -14.16 11.12
C ALA A 198 15.63 -15.39 10.32
N VAL A 199 14.41 -15.85 10.56
CA VAL A 199 13.83 -17.03 9.90
C VAL A 199 12.90 -16.56 8.80
N TYR A 200 13.17 -16.99 7.58
CA TYR A 200 12.42 -16.62 6.38
C TYR A 200 11.64 -17.81 5.85
N GLU A 201 10.57 -17.49 5.14
CA GLU A 201 9.83 -18.40 4.29
C GLU A 201 10.28 -18.16 2.83
N VAL A 202 10.64 -19.23 2.12
CA VAL A 202 11.15 -19.19 0.74
C VAL A 202 10.45 -20.24 -0.09
N LEU A 203 9.82 -19.82 -1.19
CA LEU A 203 9.26 -20.71 -2.21
C LEU A 203 10.27 -20.84 -3.35
N TYR A 204 10.62 -22.05 -3.78
CA TYR A 204 11.53 -22.29 -4.91
C TYR A 204 10.75 -22.56 -6.20
N ASP A 205 11.30 -22.14 -7.34
CA ASP A 205 10.61 -22.16 -8.64
C ASP A 205 10.29 -23.59 -9.16
N ASN A 206 10.81 -24.64 -8.49
CA ASN A 206 10.61 -26.06 -8.82
C ASN A 206 9.66 -26.80 -7.86
N ASP A 207 9.25 -26.18 -6.75
CA ASP A 207 8.57 -26.84 -5.63
C ASP A 207 7.26 -26.13 -5.28
N ASP A 208 6.17 -26.88 -5.10
CA ASP A 208 4.85 -26.32 -4.75
C ASP A 208 4.74 -25.85 -3.28
N GLU A 209 5.74 -26.15 -2.45
CA GLU A 209 5.75 -25.94 -0.99
C GLU A 209 6.84 -24.96 -0.54
N SER A 210 6.58 -24.22 0.54
CA SER A 210 7.50 -23.21 1.07
C SER A 210 8.45 -23.76 2.14
N TYR A 211 9.74 -23.45 2.02
CA TYR A 211 10.80 -23.86 2.94
C TYR A 211 11.08 -22.79 4.00
N MET A 212 11.34 -23.22 5.24
CA MET A 212 11.77 -22.35 6.33
C MET A 212 13.31 -22.33 6.40
N ILE A 213 13.91 -21.14 6.38
CA ILE A 213 15.37 -20.96 6.35
C ILE A 213 15.79 -19.94 7.40
N ASP A 214 16.57 -20.36 8.38
CA ASP A 214 17.06 -19.56 9.51
C ASP A 214 18.51 -19.04 9.35
N HIS A 215 19.25 -19.57 8.37
CA HIS A 215 20.64 -19.20 8.05
C HIS A 215 20.80 -18.30 6.82
N LEU A 216 19.70 -17.88 6.16
CA LEU A 216 19.70 -17.18 4.86
C LEU A 216 20.59 -15.92 4.78
N VAL A 217 20.76 -15.21 5.90
CA VAL A 217 21.60 -13.99 5.99
C VAL A 217 23.09 -14.32 6.17
N GLU A 218 23.41 -15.54 6.62
CA GLU A 218 24.75 -16.10 6.73
C GLU A 218 25.18 -16.64 5.35
N ASP A 219 24.30 -17.42 4.69
CA ASP A 219 24.51 -17.94 3.32
C ASP A 219 24.81 -16.82 2.32
N PHE A 220 24.17 -15.66 2.49
CA PHE A 220 24.43 -14.47 1.66
C PHE A 220 25.80 -13.83 1.93
N LYS A 221 26.38 -13.95 3.13
CA LYS A 221 27.74 -13.49 3.43
C LYS A 221 28.78 -14.47 2.87
N GLU A 222 28.48 -15.77 2.91
CA GLU A 222 29.35 -16.83 2.39
C GLU A 222 29.29 -16.95 0.85
N GLY A 223 28.32 -16.30 0.21
CA GLY A 223 28.13 -16.31 -1.24
C GLY A 223 27.34 -17.52 -1.75
N SER A 224 26.75 -18.32 -0.86
CA SER A 224 25.81 -19.41 -1.14
C SER A 224 24.41 -18.88 -1.52
N VAL A 225 24.09 -17.63 -1.17
CA VAL A 225 22.87 -16.91 -1.65
C VAL A 225 23.26 -15.66 -2.44
N GLN A 226 22.55 -15.40 -3.54
CA GLN A 226 22.70 -14.22 -4.40
C GLN A 226 21.33 -13.65 -4.77
N PHE A 227 21.18 -12.32 -4.83
CA PHE A 227 19.93 -11.70 -5.33
C PHE A 227 19.92 -11.63 -6.86
N LEU A 228 18.75 -11.85 -7.46
CA LEU A 228 18.51 -11.65 -8.89
C LEU A 228 17.94 -10.25 -9.24
N ASP A 229 17.51 -9.49 -8.23
CA ASP A 229 16.81 -8.21 -8.35
C ASP A 229 17.73 -6.97 -8.19
N LEU A 230 18.98 -7.04 -8.67
CA LEU A 230 20.01 -5.98 -8.52
C LEU A 230 20.40 -5.36 -9.87
#